data_AF-A0A0T5ZQ95-F1
#
_entry.id   AF-A0A0T5ZQ95-F1
#
_cell.length_a   1.000
_cell.length_b   1.000
_cell.length_c   1.000
_cell.angle_alpha   90.00
_cell.angle_beta   90.00
_cell.angle_gamma   90.00
#
_symmetry.space_group_name_H-M   'P 1'
#
loop_
_entity.id
_entity.type
_entity.pdbx_description
1 polymer ?
#
loop_
_entity_poly.entity_id
_entity_poly.type
_entity_poly.pdbx_seq_one_letter_code
_entity_poly.pdbx_strand_id
1 'polypeptide(L)'
;MVLNFDNADIEVVIHAVSEIVGFNYVLAPDVRGKVTVQTSARIPQEQVFNVLLAILEVHGFTAVKSDTLYKIIKLEGARERPVPTVVGAAPDPGRVGDEIITQIVPIRFASVAELSGLLRPLMSA
;
A
#
# COMPACT_ATOMS: atom_id res chain seq x y z
N MET A 1 23.00 -2.02 -2.39
CA MET A 1 23.29 -3.22 -1.58
C MET A 1 22.67 -4.45 -2.24
N VAL A 2 22.99 -5.65 -1.76
CA VAL A 2 22.37 -6.90 -2.19
C VAL A 2 21.52 -7.42 -1.04
N LEU A 3 20.32 -7.92 -1.33
CA LEU A 3 19.46 -8.59 -0.36
C LEU A 3 19.44 -10.08 -0.69
N ASN A 4 19.82 -10.89 0.29
CA ASN A 4 19.77 -12.34 0.17
C ASN A 4 19.17 -12.93 1.45
N PHE A 5 17.99 -13.49 1.31
CA PHE A 5 17.27 -14.21 2.35
C PHE A 5 16.93 -15.59 1.81
N ASP A 6 17.28 -16.64 2.54
CA ASP A 6 16.97 -18.01 2.16
C ASP A 6 16.09 -18.65 3.23
N ASN A 7 14.86 -18.97 2.87
CA ASN A 7 13.86 -19.57 3.76
C ASN A 7 13.73 -18.81 5.10
N ALA A 8 13.80 -17.48 5.04
CA ALA A 8 13.74 -16.61 6.21
C ALA A 8 12.30 -16.34 6.61
N ASP A 9 12.05 -16.10 7.90
CA ASP A 9 10.73 -15.62 8.35
C ASP A 9 10.46 -14.22 7.79
N ILE A 10 9.25 -13.99 7.29
CA ILE A 10 8.86 -12.70 6.71
C ILE A 10 9.04 -11.55 7.72
N GLU A 11 8.86 -11.83 9.00
CA GLU A 11 9.07 -10.89 10.11
C GLU A 11 10.53 -10.41 10.18
N VAL A 12 11.49 -11.32 9.97
CA VAL A 12 12.93 -11.01 9.93
C VAL A 12 13.27 -10.13 8.74
N VAL A 13 12.67 -10.42 7.58
CA VAL A 13 12.88 -9.61 6.37
C VAL A 13 12.31 -8.20 6.53
N ILE A 14 11.09 -8.07 7.09
CA ILE A 14 10.48 -6.77 7.39
C ILE A 14 11.37 -5.99 8.36
N HIS A 15 11.84 -6.64 9.43
CA HIS A 15 12.72 -6.00 10.42
C HIS A 15 14.02 -5.48 9.79
N ALA A 16 14.73 -6.33 9.04
CA ALA A 16 15.97 -5.93 8.37
C ALA A 16 15.78 -4.75 7.41
N VAL A 17 14.69 -4.76 6.62
CA VAL A 17 14.36 -3.64 5.72
C VAL A 17 14.01 -2.38 6.50
N SER A 18 13.33 -2.51 7.65
CA SER A 18 13.01 -1.38 8.52
C SER A 18 14.25 -0.69 9.07
N GLU A 19 15.29 -1.44 9.42
CA GLU A 19 16.57 -0.89 9.88
C GLU A 19 17.34 -0.22 8.74
N ILE A 20 17.28 -0.79 7.52
CA ILE A 20 17.95 -0.24 6.34
C ILE A 20 17.30 1.07 5.88
N VAL A 21 15.97 1.11 5.79
CA VAL A 21 15.22 2.24 5.24
C VAL A 21 14.87 3.27 6.31
N GLY A 22 14.76 2.84 7.57
CA GLY A 22 14.44 3.70 8.72
C GLY A 22 12.95 4.02 8.83
N PHE A 23 12.09 3.00 8.92
CA PHE A 23 10.65 3.20 9.14
C PHE A 23 10.12 2.37 10.32
N ASN A 24 9.10 2.90 10.99
CA ASN A 24 8.39 2.18 12.04
C ASN A 24 7.31 1.30 11.41
N TYR A 25 7.06 0.13 11.99
CA TYR A 25 6.00 -0.75 11.53
C TYR A 25 5.28 -1.47 12.68
N VAL A 26 4.09 -1.97 12.38
CA VAL A 26 3.35 -2.90 13.23
C VAL A 26 2.86 -4.06 12.37
N LEU A 27 2.96 -5.28 12.90
CA LEU A 27 2.51 -6.49 12.24
C LEU A 27 1.13 -6.90 12.76
N ALA A 28 0.23 -7.28 11.87
CA ALA A 28 -0.95 -8.01 12.29
C ALA A 28 -0.57 -9.44 12.76
N PRO A 29 -1.32 -10.05 13.70
CA PRO A 29 -0.97 -11.35 14.29
C PRO A 29 -0.87 -12.51 13.29
N ASP A 30 -1.45 -12.35 12.12
CA ASP A 30 -1.55 -13.32 11.04
C ASP A 30 -0.52 -13.11 9.91
N VAL A 31 0.39 -12.14 10.06
CA VAL A 31 1.54 -11.95 9.16
C VAL A 31 2.64 -12.93 9.54
N ARG A 32 2.62 -14.12 8.94
CA ARG A 32 3.62 -15.18 9.15
C ARG A 32 3.87 -15.90 7.84
N GLY A 33 5.08 -16.44 7.68
CA GLY A 33 5.45 -17.20 6.49
C GLY A 33 6.95 -17.19 6.26
N LYS A 34 7.39 -18.05 5.34
CA LYS A 34 8.79 -18.14 4.91
C LYS A 34 8.94 -17.49 3.54
N VAL A 35 10.02 -16.73 3.35
CA VAL A 35 10.34 -16.04 2.11
C VAL A 35 11.77 -16.35 1.69
N THR A 36 11.97 -16.48 0.38
CA THR A 36 13.30 -16.53 -0.23
C THR A 36 13.43 -15.36 -1.20
N VAL A 37 14.47 -14.55 -1.02
CA VAL A 37 14.69 -13.32 -1.77
C VAL A 37 16.14 -13.30 -2.21
N GLN A 38 16.38 -13.20 -3.51
CA GLN A 38 17.71 -13.08 -4.07
C GLN A 38 17.74 -11.93 -5.07
N THR A 39 18.59 -10.95 -4.83
CA THR A 39 18.81 -9.83 -5.76
C THR A 39 20.12 -10.04 -6.48
N SER A 40 20.11 -10.05 -7.82
CA SER A 40 21.31 -10.26 -8.64
C SER A 40 22.14 -8.98 -8.83
N ALA A 41 21.52 -7.80 -8.71
CA ALA A 41 22.16 -6.50 -8.89
C ALA A 41 22.15 -5.69 -7.59
N ARG A 42 23.03 -4.68 -7.51
CA ARG A 42 23.02 -3.72 -6.39
C ARG A 42 21.76 -2.88 -6.46
N ILE A 43 20.99 -2.88 -5.39
CA ILE A 43 19.79 -2.08 -5.21
C ILE A 43 20.13 -0.79 -4.44
N PRO A 44 19.77 0.40 -4.94
CA PRO A 44 19.87 1.65 -4.19
C PRO A 44 19.01 1.59 -2.91
N GLN A 45 19.44 2.24 -1.83
CA GLN A 45 18.72 2.18 -0.54
C GLN A 45 17.26 2.65 -0.67
N GLU A 46 17.00 3.67 -1.49
CA GLU A 46 15.65 4.18 -1.79
C GLU A 46 14.72 3.16 -2.45
N GLN A 47 15.26 2.12 -3.09
CA GLN A 47 14.47 1.07 -3.75
C GLN A 47 14.24 -0.16 -2.85
N VAL A 48 14.93 -0.25 -1.71
CA VAL A 48 14.82 -1.40 -0.80
C VAL A 48 13.39 -1.58 -0.29
N PHE A 49 12.67 -0.47 -0.04
CA PHE A 49 11.27 -0.53 0.38
C PHE A 49 10.36 -1.12 -0.71
N ASN A 50 10.61 -0.82 -1.99
CA ASN A 50 9.83 -1.39 -3.10
C ASN A 50 10.03 -2.90 -3.22
N VAL A 51 11.25 -3.39 -2.92
CA VAL A 51 11.51 -4.83 -2.85
C VAL A 51 10.70 -5.47 -1.73
N LEU A 52 10.61 -4.82 -0.56
CA LEU A 52 9.75 -5.29 0.52
C LEU A 52 8.28 -5.37 0.09
N LEU A 53 7.75 -4.34 -0.59
CA LEU A 53 6.37 -4.36 -1.08
C LEU A 53 6.12 -5.53 -2.03
N ALA A 54 7.05 -5.81 -2.95
CA ALA A 54 6.94 -6.97 -3.85
C ALA A 54 6.96 -8.31 -3.10
N ILE A 55 7.80 -8.43 -2.07
CA ILE A 55 7.84 -9.64 -1.21
C ILE A 55 6.50 -9.82 -0.49
N LEU A 56 5.95 -8.75 0.09
CA LEU A 56 4.67 -8.78 0.78
C LEU A 56 3.54 -9.20 -0.17
N GLU A 57 3.50 -8.62 -1.37
CA GLU A 57 2.47 -8.89 -2.38
C GLU A 57 2.44 -10.38 -2.78
N VAL A 58 3.59 -11.00 -3.04
CA VAL A 58 3.71 -12.43 -3.37
C VAL A 58 3.16 -13.33 -2.25
N HIS A 59 3.20 -12.86 -1.00
CA HIS A 59 2.72 -13.59 0.17
C HIS A 59 1.31 -13.14 0.62
N GLY A 60 0.60 -12.34 -0.18
CA GLY A 60 -0.75 -11.88 0.12
C GLY A 60 -0.83 -10.84 1.25
N PHE A 61 0.27 -10.14 1.51
CA PHE A 61 0.35 -9.05 2.48
C PHE A 61 0.53 -7.70 1.79
N THR A 62 0.37 -6.63 2.54
CA THR A 62 0.65 -5.27 2.09
C THR A 62 1.05 -4.37 3.26
N ALA A 63 1.74 -3.27 2.96
CA ALA A 63 2.12 -2.26 3.92
C ALA A 63 1.24 -1.01 3.72
N VAL A 64 0.38 -0.70 4.69
CA VAL A 64 -0.47 0.49 4.67
C VAL A 64 0.13 1.57 5.54
N LYS A 65 0.40 2.74 4.96
CA LYS A 65 0.91 3.88 5.71
C LYS A 65 -0.17 4.40 6.69
N SER A 66 0.20 4.57 7.95
CA SER A 66 -0.66 5.09 9.02
C SER A 66 0.14 6.07 9.86
N ASP A 67 -0.08 7.37 9.63
CA ASP A 67 0.63 8.46 10.29
C ASP A 67 2.16 8.32 10.19
N THR A 68 2.82 7.88 11.26
CA THR A 68 4.28 7.77 11.39
C THR A 68 4.81 6.35 11.21
N LEU A 69 3.94 5.37 10.93
CA LEU A 69 4.33 3.95 10.80
C LEU A 69 3.59 3.23 9.66
N TYR A 70 4.09 2.05 9.29
CA TYR A 70 3.44 1.14 8.34
C TYR A 70 2.75 -0.01 9.06
N LYS A 71 1.50 -0.27 8.71
CA LYS A 71 0.75 -1.44 9.16
C LYS A 71 0.93 -2.55 8.12
N ILE A 72 1.57 -3.65 8.49
CA ILE A 72 1.69 -4.83 7.64
C ILE A 72 0.51 -5.75 7.93
N ILE A 73 -0.32 -6.00 6.93
CA ILE A 73 -1.58 -6.73 7.05
C ILE A 73 -1.81 -7.60 5.81
N LYS A 74 -2.76 -8.55 5.87
CA LYS A 74 -3.24 -9.24 4.68
C LYS A 74 -3.89 -8.28 3.68
N LEU A 75 -3.68 -8.55 2.40
CA LEU A 75 -4.20 -7.77 1.28
C LEU A 75 -5.74 -7.69 1.31
N GLU A 76 -6.42 -8.77 1.70
CA GLU A 76 -7.88 -8.82 1.86
C GLU A 76 -8.37 -7.80 2.90
N GLY A 77 -7.72 -7.75 4.08
CA GLY A 77 -8.05 -6.79 5.15
C GLY A 77 -7.57 -5.35 4.88
N ALA A 78 -6.83 -5.12 3.79
CA ALA A 78 -6.42 -3.79 3.36
C ALA A 78 -7.50 -3.10 2.51
N ARG A 79 -8.23 -3.87 1.68
CA ARG A 79 -9.34 -3.36 0.86
C ARG A 79 -10.53 -2.87 1.70
N GLU A 80 -10.71 -3.44 2.88
CA GLU A 80 -11.84 -3.15 3.77
C GLU A 80 -11.56 -1.99 4.75
N ARG A 81 -10.35 -1.42 4.77
CA ARG A 81 -10.02 -0.33 5.69
C ARG A 81 -10.50 1.04 5.19
N PRO A 82 -10.85 1.96 6.11
CA PRO A 82 -11.25 3.31 5.74
C PRO A 82 -10.08 3.98 5.02
N VAL A 83 -10.25 4.17 3.72
CA VAL A 83 -9.37 5.03 2.95
C VAL A 83 -9.65 6.49 3.32
N PRO A 84 -8.65 7.38 3.30
CA PRO A 84 -8.87 8.79 3.56
C PRO A 84 -10.02 9.32 2.70
N THR A 85 -11.03 9.90 3.36
CA THR A 85 -12.15 10.52 2.66
C THR A 85 -11.79 11.96 2.30
N VAL A 86 -11.65 12.23 1.01
CA VAL A 86 -11.36 13.57 0.49
C VAL A 86 -12.68 14.23 0.10
N VAL A 87 -12.97 15.40 0.67
CA VAL A 87 -14.17 16.17 0.32
C VAL A 87 -13.78 17.32 -0.60
N GLY A 88 -14.35 17.37 -1.80
CA GLY A 88 -14.06 18.39 -2.80
C GLY A 88 -13.59 17.80 -4.14
N ALA A 89 -13.65 18.62 -5.19
CA ALA A 89 -13.33 18.22 -6.56
C ALA A 89 -11.84 18.37 -6.94
N ALA A 90 -11.05 19.06 -6.12
CA ALA A 90 -9.63 19.30 -6.38
C ALA A 90 -8.79 18.12 -5.87
N PRO A 91 -7.80 17.64 -6.65
CA PRO A 91 -6.78 16.72 -6.15
C PRO A 91 -6.05 17.36 -4.97
N ASP A 92 -5.84 16.62 -3.88
CA ASP A 92 -5.03 17.09 -2.75
C ASP A 92 -3.57 17.21 -3.21
N PRO A 93 -2.98 18.42 -3.26
CA PRO A 93 -1.62 18.62 -3.76
C PRO A 93 -0.54 17.96 -2.89
N GLY A 94 -0.88 17.48 -1.68
CA GLY A 94 0.01 16.70 -0.82
C GLY A 94 0.01 15.19 -1.09
N ARG A 95 -0.87 14.69 -1.97
CA ARG A 95 -0.98 13.26 -2.30
C ARG A 95 -0.33 12.96 -3.65
N VAL A 96 0.65 12.05 -3.66
CA VAL A 96 1.41 11.65 -4.85
C VAL A 96 1.38 10.13 -4.98
N GLY A 97 0.89 9.59 -6.10
CA GLY A 97 0.98 8.18 -6.47
C GLY A 97 -0.35 7.39 -6.47
N ASP A 98 -0.25 6.06 -6.50
CA ASP A 98 -1.34 5.07 -6.59
C ASP A 98 -2.13 4.87 -5.27
N GLU A 99 -2.38 5.96 -4.53
CA GLU A 99 -3.13 5.91 -3.27
C GLU A 99 -4.63 5.75 -3.53
N ILE A 100 -5.24 4.69 -3.00
CA ILE A 100 -6.69 4.49 -3.05
C ILE A 100 -7.36 5.44 -2.05
N ILE A 101 -8.29 6.25 -2.53
CA ILE A 101 -9.05 7.23 -1.72
C ILE A 101 -10.56 7.08 -1.91
N THR A 102 -11.34 7.58 -0.94
CA THR A 102 -12.78 7.82 -1.15
C THR A 102 -12.96 9.32 -1.37
N GLN A 103 -13.49 9.72 -2.53
CA GLN A 103 -13.71 11.14 -2.83
C GLN A 103 -15.21 11.48 -2.81
N ILE A 104 -15.58 12.48 -2.01
CA ILE A 104 -16.93 13.03 -1.95
C ILE A 104 -16.95 14.35 -2.74
N VAL A 105 -17.65 14.35 -3.87
CA VAL A 105 -17.84 15.54 -4.72
C VAL A 105 -19.25 16.09 -4.52
N PRO A 106 -19.42 17.27 -3.88
CA PRO A 106 -20.75 17.86 -3.68
C PRO A 106 -21.32 18.40 -4.99
N ILE A 107 -22.53 17.96 -5.34
CA ILE A 107 -23.22 18.35 -6.58
C ILE A 107 -24.15 19.52 -6.29
N ARG A 108 -23.97 20.64 -7.02
CA ARG A 108 -24.73 21.89 -6.79
C ARG A 108 -25.76 22.22 -7.87
N PHE A 109 -25.56 21.73 -9.10
CA PHE A 109 -26.31 22.20 -10.27
C PHE A 109 -26.94 21.08 -11.11
N ALA A 110 -26.86 19.83 -10.67
CA ALA A 110 -27.31 18.67 -11.44
C ALA A 110 -27.94 17.61 -10.53
N SER A 111 -28.80 16.78 -11.12
CA SER A 111 -29.40 15.63 -10.45
C SER A 111 -28.36 14.53 -10.21
N VAL A 112 -28.30 14.01 -8.98
CA VAL A 112 -27.44 12.88 -8.60
C VAL A 112 -27.76 11.63 -9.43
N ALA A 113 -29.04 11.42 -9.75
CA ALA A 113 -29.49 10.25 -10.49
C ALA A 113 -29.02 10.26 -11.96
N GLU A 114 -29.05 11.43 -12.60
CA GLU A 114 -28.58 11.61 -13.99
C GLU A 114 -27.06 11.42 -14.07
N LEU A 115 -26.32 12.01 -13.12
CA LEU A 115 -24.87 11.86 -13.04
C LEU A 115 -24.45 10.42 -12.73
N SER A 116 -25.17 9.69 -11.89
CA SER A 116 -24.91 8.27 -11.64
C SER A 116 -24.97 7.43 -12.92
N GLY A 117 -25.95 7.70 -13.80
CA GLY A 117 -26.07 7.02 -15.09
C GLY A 117 -24.89 7.28 -16.02
N LEU A 118 -24.37 8.52 -16.03
CA LEU A 118 -23.24 8.93 -16.87
C LEU A 118 -21.87 8.43 -16.38
N LEU A 119 -21.71 8.26 -15.06
CA LEU A 119 -20.43 7.89 -14.46
C LEU A 119 -20.21 6.37 -14.40
N ARG A 120 -21.28 5.55 -14.39
CA ARG A 120 -21.19 4.08 -14.37
C ARG A 120 -20.25 3.49 -15.43
N PRO A 121 -20.24 3.94 -16.70
CA PRO A 121 -19.34 3.41 -17.73
C PRO A 121 -17.85 3.67 -17.45
N LEU A 122 -17.51 4.66 -16.62
CA LEU A 122 -16.13 4.99 -16.27
C LEU A 122 -15.61 4.14 -15.10
N MET A 123 -16.47 3.37 -14.44
CA MET A 123 -16.11 2.53 -13.29
C MET A 123 -15.56 1.15 -13.70
N SER A 124 -15.62 0.78 -14.99
CA SER A 124 -15.03 -0.46 -15.51
C SER A 124 -14.84 -0.43 -17.04
N ALA A 125 -13.58 -0.35 -17.45
CA ALA A 125 -13.00 -1.13 -18.53
C ALA A 125 -11.75 -1.82 -17.96
#